data_AF-K0SH94-F1
#
_entry.id   AF-K0SH94-F1
#
_cell.length_a   1.000
_cell.length_b   1.000
_cell.length_c   1.000
_cell.angle_alpha   90.00
_cell.angle_beta   90.00
_cell.angle_gamma   90.00
#
_symmetry.space_group_name_H-M   'P 1'
#
loop_
_entity.id
_entity.type
_entity.pdbx_description
1 polymer ?
#
loop_
_entity_poly.entity_id
_entity_poly.type
_entity_poly.pdbx_seq_one_letter_code
_entity_poly.pdbx_strand_id
1 'polypeptide(L)'
;MNTIFRAASFLLFASGVASAAVDFVDFVPITIQGDAGSIQSIEAYVECPGENTQVPNTMFTIEPGSEVGVSANLADLVVAEVADGGVLRFSWNPEVAFGASSSGVKITMPADQLRSVVAGGPRPFGMSEHNHKVQILEGFTSIDALEVFASSNTIVWASFNDVQSDLLVNIDNTPFPGGGHVHLKSAELKSLVVDERIGGGTVNANVDGSVDNLDVKGHVSFSLAAGDIKGGSVSSGEDNSLSLLRTNSTVSGVMTVDGTAQVRLHSCANVSTSGKAKCWDEFVDDKEPWEGYPPRFDHISGVSVQPATHEGTHTCEYTGSGQSLTAYLAVLLAVAMSFMVV
;
A
#
# COMPACT_ATOMS: atom_id res chain seq x y z
N MET A 1 11.58 34.79 33.56
CA MET A 1 11.69 33.31 33.55
C MET A 1 11.68 32.88 32.10
N ASN A 2 12.81 32.34 31.66
CA ASN A 2 13.13 32.05 30.26
C ASN A 2 12.50 30.73 29.83
N THR A 3 11.73 30.73 28.75
CA THR A 3 11.38 29.53 27.98
C THR A 3 12.11 29.59 26.64
N ILE A 4 12.86 28.53 26.40
CA ILE A 4 13.89 28.36 25.38
C ILE A 4 13.21 28.04 24.05
N PHE A 5 13.38 28.90 23.04
CA PHE A 5 13.11 28.57 21.65
C PHE A 5 14.20 27.63 21.14
N ARG A 6 13.84 26.38 20.84
CA ARG A 6 14.68 25.47 20.05
C ARG A 6 14.49 25.81 18.57
N ALA A 7 15.34 26.68 18.06
CA ALA A 7 15.55 26.84 16.62
C ALA A 7 16.51 25.74 16.16
N ALA A 8 16.05 24.82 15.33
CA ALA A 8 16.92 23.86 14.66
C ALA A 8 17.61 24.58 13.48
N SER A 9 18.89 24.87 13.65
CA SER A 9 19.76 25.36 12.57
C SER A 9 20.12 24.20 11.65
N PHE A 10 19.54 24.15 10.44
CA PHE A 10 20.07 23.33 9.36
C PHE A 10 21.25 24.07 8.72
N LEU A 11 22.46 23.57 9.00
CA LEU A 11 23.71 24.04 8.41
C LEU A 11 23.86 23.43 7.02
N LEU A 12 23.83 24.29 5.99
CA LEU A 12 24.24 24.02 4.63
C LEU A 12 25.74 23.69 4.59
N PHE A 13 26.09 22.44 4.27
CA PHE A 13 27.43 22.11 3.78
C PHE A 13 27.40 22.12 2.24
N ALA A 14 27.93 23.21 1.69
CA ALA A 14 28.38 23.27 0.30
C ALA A 14 29.91 23.04 0.28
N SER A 15 30.34 21.89 -0.22
CA SER A 15 31.70 21.72 -0.74
C SER A 15 31.71 20.58 -1.75
N GLY A 16 32.06 20.92 -2.98
CA GLY A 16 31.83 20.12 -4.16
C GLY A 16 32.64 18.83 -4.25
N VAL A 17 31.97 17.83 -4.81
CA VAL A 17 32.55 16.86 -5.72
C VAL A 17 31.66 16.92 -6.95
N ALA A 18 32.23 17.26 -8.10
CA ALA A 18 31.54 17.22 -9.39
C ALA A 18 31.34 15.76 -9.80
N SER A 19 30.39 15.10 -9.13
CA SER A 19 29.64 14.00 -9.71
C SER A 19 28.62 14.66 -10.62
N ALA A 20 28.48 14.20 -11.87
CA ALA A 20 27.35 14.61 -12.70
C ALA A 20 26.07 14.41 -11.86
N ALA A 21 25.48 15.52 -11.43
CA ALA A 21 24.16 15.49 -10.82
C ALA A 21 23.26 14.91 -11.90
N VAL A 22 22.79 13.69 -11.68
CA VAL A 22 21.59 13.22 -12.37
C VAL A 22 20.58 14.33 -12.13
N ASP A 23 20.21 15.02 -13.20
CA ASP A 23 19.26 16.12 -13.20
C ASP A 23 18.12 15.74 -12.25
N PHE A 24 17.79 16.64 -11.33
CA PHE A 24 16.51 16.56 -10.64
C PHE A 24 15.48 16.35 -11.74
N VAL A 25 14.84 15.18 -11.76
CA VAL A 25 13.91 14.89 -12.85
C VAL A 25 12.79 15.91 -12.74
N ASP A 26 12.79 16.90 -13.62
CA ASP A 26 11.85 18.02 -13.55
C ASP A 26 10.44 17.43 -13.70
N PHE A 27 9.65 17.56 -12.63
CA PHE A 27 8.26 17.14 -12.64
C PHE A 27 7.46 18.17 -13.45
N VAL A 28 6.90 17.72 -14.57
CA VAL A 28 6.06 18.54 -15.45
C VAL A 28 4.62 18.47 -14.96
N PRO A 29 3.93 19.61 -14.76
CA PRO A 29 2.52 19.62 -14.37
C PRO A 29 1.62 18.89 -15.37
N ILE A 30 0.65 18.14 -14.85
CA ILE A 30 -0.41 17.47 -15.61
C ILE A 30 -1.72 18.19 -15.33
N THR A 31 -2.48 18.49 -16.39
CA THR A 31 -3.80 19.12 -16.24
C THR A 31 -4.80 18.10 -15.69
N ILE A 32 -5.45 18.43 -14.58
CA ILE A 32 -6.54 17.64 -14.02
C ILE A 32 -7.82 17.96 -14.79
N GLN A 33 -8.48 16.94 -15.33
CA GLN A 33 -9.78 17.08 -15.99
C GLN A 33 -10.89 17.03 -14.93
N GLY A 34 -11.50 18.17 -14.61
CA GLY A 34 -12.61 18.27 -13.65
C GLY A 34 -12.34 19.29 -12.55
N ASP A 35 -13.20 19.28 -11.51
CA ASP A 35 -13.06 20.17 -10.36
C ASP A 35 -12.08 19.60 -9.33
N ALA A 36 -10.82 20.04 -9.42
CA ALA A 36 -9.76 19.62 -8.51
C ALA A 36 -10.05 19.97 -7.04
N GLY A 37 -10.85 21.00 -6.76
CA GLY A 37 -11.21 21.40 -5.40
C GLY A 37 -12.12 20.39 -4.68
N SER A 38 -12.75 19.48 -5.41
CA SER A 38 -13.65 18.46 -4.87
C SER A 38 -12.96 17.14 -4.49
N ILE A 39 -11.69 16.97 -4.89
CA ILE A 39 -10.96 15.70 -4.73
C ILE A 39 -10.75 15.38 -3.26
N GLN A 40 -11.11 14.20 -2.79
CA GLN A 40 -10.88 13.75 -1.42
C GLN A 40 -10.26 12.35 -1.37
N SER A 41 -10.34 11.61 -2.47
CA SER A 41 -9.82 10.26 -2.62
C SER A 41 -8.89 10.17 -3.82
N ILE A 42 -7.90 9.30 -3.76
CA ILE A 42 -6.95 9.03 -4.84
C ILE A 42 -6.97 7.54 -5.17
N GLU A 43 -7.21 7.20 -6.43
CA GLU A 43 -6.96 5.86 -6.96
C GLU A 43 -5.56 5.83 -7.61
N ALA A 44 -4.55 5.44 -6.82
CA ALA A 44 -3.14 5.40 -7.21
C ALA A 44 -2.80 4.10 -7.96
N TYR A 45 -3.55 3.83 -9.02
CA TYR A 45 -3.26 2.79 -10.00
C TYR A 45 -3.72 3.26 -11.37
N VAL A 46 -3.22 2.59 -12.40
CA VAL A 46 -3.57 2.91 -13.79
C VAL A 46 -3.83 1.61 -14.51
N GLU A 47 -5.02 1.46 -15.08
CA GLU A 47 -5.35 0.29 -15.88
C GLU A 47 -4.47 0.24 -17.14
N CYS A 48 -3.99 -0.95 -17.50
CA CYS A 48 -3.22 -1.12 -18.72
C CYS A 48 -4.05 -0.70 -19.94
N PRO A 49 -3.48 0.06 -20.88
CA PRO A 49 -4.22 0.56 -22.05
C PRO A 49 -4.50 -0.52 -23.11
N GLY A 50 -4.03 -1.76 -22.90
CA GLY A 50 -4.27 -2.89 -23.79
C GLY A 50 -3.33 -4.07 -23.56
N GLU A 51 -3.61 -5.18 -24.23
CA GLU A 51 -2.81 -6.41 -24.18
C GLU A 51 -1.37 -6.17 -24.70
N ASN A 52 -0.41 -6.80 -24.04
CA ASN A 52 1.03 -6.77 -24.35
C ASN A 52 1.65 -5.37 -24.36
N THR A 53 1.00 -4.40 -23.72
CA THR A 53 1.58 -3.06 -23.56
C THR A 53 2.60 -3.07 -22.44
N GLN A 54 3.81 -2.59 -22.70
CA GLN A 54 4.75 -2.31 -21.63
C GLN A 54 4.44 -0.94 -21.03
N VAL A 55 4.31 -0.91 -19.70
CA VAL A 55 4.13 0.34 -18.93
C VAL A 55 5.30 0.49 -17.96
N PRO A 56 5.71 1.73 -17.63
CA PRO A 56 6.80 1.95 -16.71
C PRO A 56 6.44 1.48 -15.30
N ASN A 57 7.43 0.94 -14.58
CA ASN A 57 7.32 0.82 -13.14
C ASN A 57 7.18 2.22 -12.52
N THR A 58 6.03 2.46 -11.89
CA THR A 58 5.63 3.82 -11.53
C THR A 58 5.42 3.94 -10.04
N MET A 59 6.01 4.98 -9.46
CA MET A 59 5.77 5.39 -8.08
C MET A 59 4.82 6.57 -8.04
N PHE A 60 3.72 6.43 -7.29
CA PHE A 60 2.84 7.53 -6.94
C PHE A 60 3.29 8.12 -5.61
N THR A 61 3.72 9.38 -5.60
CA THR A 61 4.09 10.11 -4.39
C THR A 61 3.01 11.16 -4.09
N ILE A 62 2.35 11.03 -2.95
CA ILE A 62 1.29 11.92 -2.47
C ILE A 62 1.89 12.77 -1.34
N GLU A 63 1.88 14.09 -1.48
CA GLU A 63 2.45 15.01 -0.50
C GLU A 63 1.49 16.17 -0.17
N PRO A 64 1.57 16.74 1.05
CA PRO A 64 0.80 17.93 1.39
C PRO A 64 1.19 19.12 0.50
N GLY A 65 0.18 19.90 0.07
CA GLY A 65 0.34 21.11 -0.71
C GLY A 65 -0.75 22.13 -0.39
N SER A 66 -0.67 23.33 -0.97
CA SER A 66 -1.70 24.37 -0.81
C SER A 66 -2.94 24.11 -1.66
N GLU A 67 -2.80 23.33 -2.72
CA GLU A 67 -3.86 23.00 -3.67
C GLU A 67 -3.65 21.59 -4.24
N VAL A 68 -4.71 21.07 -4.87
CA VAL A 68 -4.64 19.77 -5.54
C VAL A 68 -3.91 19.93 -6.86
N GLY A 69 -2.84 19.16 -7.05
CA GLY A 69 -2.00 19.22 -8.24
C GLY A 69 -1.44 17.85 -8.61
N VAL A 70 -1.24 17.62 -9.90
CA VAL A 70 -0.59 16.42 -10.42
C VAL A 70 0.59 16.85 -11.29
N SER A 71 1.70 16.14 -11.15
CA SER A 71 2.86 16.29 -12.02
C SER A 71 3.52 14.94 -12.25
N ALA A 72 4.25 14.78 -13.34
CA ALA A 72 5.01 13.57 -13.60
C ALA A 72 6.40 13.90 -14.13
N ASN A 73 7.33 12.99 -13.87
CA ASN A 73 8.72 13.10 -14.32
C ASN A 73 8.86 12.86 -15.85
N LEU A 74 7.81 12.38 -16.49
CA LEU A 74 7.64 12.28 -17.94
C LEU A 74 6.39 13.08 -18.32
N ALA A 75 6.56 14.07 -19.21
CA ALA A 75 5.45 14.89 -19.67
C ALA A 75 4.37 14.02 -20.34
N ASP A 76 3.10 14.35 -20.08
CA ASP A 76 1.92 13.67 -20.64
C ASP A 76 1.86 12.16 -20.37
N LEU A 77 2.60 11.66 -19.37
CA LEU A 77 2.64 10.23 -19.04
C LEU A 77 1.27 9.64 -18.67
N VAL A 78 0.53 10.38 -17.84
CA VAL A 78 -0.82 10.00 -17.40
C VAL A 78 -1.80 11.12 -17.72
N VAL A 79 -3.05 10.75 -17.94
CA VAL A 79 -4.18 11.67 -17.92
C VAL A 79 -4.81 11.56 -16.54
N ALA A 80 -4.95 12.69 -15.86
CA ALA A 80 -5.58 12.79 -14.54
C ALA A 80 -7.00 13.33 -14.67
N GLU A 81 -7.98 12.64 -14.09
CA GLU A 81 -9.40 13.02 -14.14
C GLU A 81 -10.07 12.93 -12.77
N VAL A 82 -11.08 13.78 -12.56
CA VAL A 82 -11.94 13.74 -11.37
C VAL A 82 -13.19 12.95 -11.70
N ALA A 83 -13.31 11.76 -11.12
CA ALA A 83 -14.49 10.93 -11.19
C ALA A 83 -15.55 11.34 -10.14
N ASP A 84 -16.74 10.77 -10.26
CA ASP A 84 -17.84 10.98 -9.34
C ASP A 84 -17.41 10.74 -7.88
N GLY A 85 -17.90 11.60 -6.97
CA GLY A 85 -17.56 11.51 -5.55
C GLY A 85 -16.22 12.13 -5.16
N GLY A 86 -15.57 12.88 -6.06
CA GLY A 86 -14.30 13.55 -5.75
C GLY A 86 -13.12 12.58 -5.71
N VAL A 87 -13.09 11.61 -6.64
CA VAL A 87 -12.01 10.63 -6.74
C VAL A 87 -11.08 11.03 -7.87
N LEU A 88 -9.80 11.21 -7.58
CA LEU A 88 -8.76 11.41 -8.59
C LEU A 88 -8.34 10.07 -9.18
N ARG A 89 -8.51 9.94 -10.51
CA ARG A 89 -8.14 8.75 -11.30
C ARG A 89 -7.10 9.07 -12.33
N PHE A 90 -6.41 8.01 -12.78
CA PHE A 90 -5.37 8.10 -13.79
C PHE A 90 -5.62 7.09 -14.91
N SER A 91 -5.32 7.50 -16.14
CA SER A 91 -5.19 6.61 -17.30
C SER A 91 -3.83 6.81 -17.98
N TRP A 92 -3.27 5.77 -18.56
CA TRP A 92 -1.99 5.87 -19.27
C TRP A 92 -2.16 6.64 -20.57
N ASN A 93 -1.20 7.50 -20.88
CA ASN A 93 -0.97 7.90 -22.26
C ASN A 93 -0.08 6.84 -22.93
N PRO A 94 -0.62 5.99 -23.81
CA PRO A 94 0.14 4.87 -24.38
C PRO A 94 1.34 5.34 -25.23
N GLU A 95 1.27 6.53 -25.82
CA GLU A 95 2.36 7.07 -26.65
C GLU A 95 3.62 7.40 -25.85
N VAL A 96 3.44 7.78 -24.57
CA VAL A 96 4.54 8.10 -23.66
C VAL A 96 4.96 6.87 -22.84
N ALA A 97 3.98 6.11 -22.33
CA ALA A 97 4.24 4.99 -21.44
C ALA A 97 5.04 3.86 -22.10
N PHE A 98 4.79 3.56 -23.39
CA PHE A 98 5.40 2.41 -24.07
C PHE A 98 6.94 2.45 -24.14
N GLY A 99 7.55 3.63 -24.10
CA GLY A 99 9.00 3.80 -24.16
C GLY A 99 9.70 3.93 -22.80
N ALA A 100 8.94 4.00 -21.71
CA ALA A 100 9.47 4.34 -20.39
C ALA A 100 9.73 3.09 -19.55
N SER A 101 10.94 2.98 -18.99
CA SER A 101 11.33 1.91 -18.07
C SER A 101 11.14 2.25 -16.60
N SER A 102 10.82 3.49 -16.26
CA SER A 102 10.44 3.89 -14.90
C SER A 102 9.78 5.24 -14.97
N SER A 103 8.93 5.54 -14.00
CA SER A 103 8.33 6.86 -13.89
C SER A 103 7.91 7.20 -12.46
N GLY A 104 7.60 8.47 -12.23
CA GLY A 104 7.09 9.00 -10.98
C GLY A 104 5.96 9.95 -11.26
N VAL A 105 4.85 9.78 -10.54
CA VAL A 105 3.72 10.70 -10.50
C VAL A 105 3.69 11.32 -9.11
N LYS A 106 3.73 12.65 -9.05
CA LYS A 106 3.65 13.41 -7.81
C LYS A 106 2.29 14.10 -7.74
N ILE A 107 1.62 13.91 -6.61
CA ILE A 107 0.30 14.44 -6.31
C ILE A 107 0.44 15.35 -5.08
N THR A 108 0.07 16.61 -5.21
CA THR A 108 -0.03 17.53 -4.08
C THR A 108 -1.48 17.68 -3.67
N MET A 109 -1.77 17.78 -2.37
CA MET A 109 -3.14 18.04 -1.90
C MET A 109 -3.15 18.69 -0.51
N PRO A 110 -4.15 19.52 -0.16
CA PRO A 110 -4.29 20.03 1.20
C PRO A 110 -4.33 18.92 2.26
N ALA A 111 -3.65 19.18 3.38
CA ALA A 111 -3.40 18.20 4.44
C ALA A 111 -4.67 17.64 5.11
N ASP A 112 -5.76 18.40 5.08
CA ASP A 112 -7.08 18.10 5.67
C ASP A 112 -8.09 17.54 4.65
N GLN A 113 -7.69 17.46 3.38
CA GLN A 113 -8.56 17.04 2.29
C GLN A 113 -8.41 15.54 1.94
N LEU A 114 -7.27 14.91 2.25
CA LEU A 114 -7.03 13.50 1.93
C LEU A 114 -7.79 12.58 2.88
N ARG A 115 -8.83 11.93 2.36
CA ARG A 115 -9.70 10.99 3.09
C ARG A 115 -9.34 9.54 2.80
N SER A 116 -9.03 9.20 1.56
CA SER A 116 -8.72 7.82 1.20
C SER A 116 -7.71 7.69 0.07
N VAL A 117 -6.94 6.60 0.11
CA VAL A 117 -6.06 6.19 -0.98
C VAL A 117 -6.31 4.73 -1.32
N VAL A 118 -6.54 4.46 -2.59
CA VAL A 118 -6.62 3.12 -3.16
C VAL A 118 -5.31 2.85 -3.90
N ALA A 119 -4.54 1.86 -3.45
CA ALA A 119 -3.28 1.47 -4.04
C ALA A 119 -3.41 0.13 -4.76
N GLY A 120 -3.00 0.10 -6.04
CA GLY A 120 -3.23 -1.04 -6.91
C GLY A 120 -4.69 -1.13 -7.38
N GLY A 121 -4.92 -1.94 -8.41
CA GLY A 121 -6.24 -2.17 -8.97
C GLY A 121 -6.65 -3.65 -8.94
N PRO A 122 -7.94 -3.94 -9.12
CA PRO A 122 -8.43 -5.30 -9.31
C PRO A 122 -7.76 -5.90 -10.56
N ARG A 123 -7.18 -7.10 -10.41
CA ARG A 123 -6.58 -7.81 -11.54
C ARG A 123 -7.67 -8.41 -12.42
N PRO A 124 -7.70 -8.10 -13.73
CA PRO A 124 -8.40 -8.93 -14.69
C PRO A 124 -7.73 -10.31 -14.75
N PHE A 125 -8.53 -11.37 -14.83
CA PHE A 125 -8.04 -12.75 -14.84
C PHE A 125 -6.95 -12.96 -15.90
N GLY A 126 -5.78 -13.47 -15.49
CA GLY A 126 -4.70 -13.87 -16.40
C GLY A 126 -3.69 -12.78 -16.76
N MET A 127 -3.68 -11.63 -16.06
CA MET A 127 -2.65 -10.60 -16.25
C MET A 127 -1.45 -10.76 -15.30
N SER A 128 -0.26 -10.46 -15.84
CA SER A 128 1.04 -10.44 -15.17
C SER A 128 1.08 -9.46 -13.99
N GLU A 129 2.06 -9.66 -13.10
CA GLU A 129 2.22 -8.88 -11.88
C GLU A 129 2.49 -7.39 -12.17
N HIS A 130 1.65 -6.48 -11.66
CA HIS A 130 1.90 -5.04 -11.66
C HIS A 130 2.43 -4.57 -10.30
N ASN A 131 3.73 -4.29 -10.19
CA ASN A 131 4.26 -3.73 -8.95
C ASN A 131 3.78 -2.27 -8.80
N HIS A 132 2.70 -2.06 -8.04
CA HIS A 132 2.23 -0.73 -7.70
C HIS A 132 2.97 -0.22 -6.47
N LYS A 133 3.56 0.98 -6.59
CA LYS A 133 4.29 1.63 -5.51
C LYS A 133 3.63 2.95 -5.19
N VAL A 134 3.15 3.08 -3.95
CA VAL A 134 2.50 4.31 -3.48
C VAL A 134 3.24 4.80 -2.24
N GLN A 135 3.55 6.08 -2.21
CA GLN A 135 4.19 6.76 -1.09
C GLN A 135 3.31 7.93 -0.67
N ILE A 136 2.90 7.96 0.60
CA ILE A 136 2.18 9.07 1.21
C ILE A 136 3.13 9.71 2.21
N LEU A 137 3.51 10.95 1.94
CA LEU A 137 4.43 11.71 2.78
C LEU A 137 3.74 12.29 4.01
N GLU A 138 4.55 12.56 5.02
CA GLU A 138 4.14 13.13 6.28
C GLU A 138 3.44 14.49 6.10
N GLY A 139 2.38 14.71 6.87
CA GLY A 139 1.67 16.00 6.97
C GLY A 139 0.17 15.93 6.74
N PHE A 140 -0.37 14.83 6.23
CA PHE A 140 -1.82 14.60 6.19
C PHE A 140 -2.39 14.32 7.59
N THR A 141 -3.61 14.80 7.83
CA THR A 141 -4.28 14.76 9.15
C THR A 141 -5.69 14.17 9.12
N SER A 142 -6.21 13.89 7.93
CA SER A 142 -7.64 13.59 7.72
C SER A 142 -7.88 12.25 7.00
N ILE A 143 -6.87 11.39 6.95
CA ILE A 143 -6.99 10.11 6.24
C ILE A 143 -7.76 9.09 7.08
N ASP A 144 -8.77 8.50 6.45
CA ASP A 144 -9.70 7.56 7.08
C ASP A 144 -9.48 6.14 6.53
N ALA A 145 -9.02 5.99 5.27
CA ALA A 145 -8.85 4.69 4.65
C ALA A 145 -7.62 4.56 3.72
N LEU A 146 -6.95 3.41 3.82
CA LEU A 146 -5.98 2.89 2.87
C LEU A 146 -6.50 1.55 2.34
N GLU A 147 -6.92 1.51 1.08
CA GLU A 147 -7.29 0.28 0.41
C GLU A 147 -6.12 -0.20 -0.45
N VAL A 148 -5.69 -1.43 -0.25
CA VAL A 148 -4.54 -2.01 -0.94
C VAL A 148 -4.99 -3.24 -1.68
N PHE A 149 -5.13 -3.10 -3.00
CA PHE A 149 -5.28 -4.23 -3.89
C PHE A 149 -3.92 -4.90 -4.00
N ALA A 150 -3.78 -5.98 -3.25
CA ALA A 150 -2.61 -6.81 -3.18
C ALA A 150 -2.46 -7.74 -4.38
N SER A 151 -3.15 -7.37 -5.46
CA SER A 151 -3.23 -8.15 -6.67
C SER A 151 -1.82 -8.44 -7.17
N SER A 152 -0.80 -7.57 -7.05
CA SER A 152 0.60 -7.83 -7.46
C SER A 152 1.66 -7.06 -6.67
N ASN A 153 2.11 -7.57 -5.51
CA ASN A 153 3.24 -6.99 -4.76
C ASN A 153 3.11 -5.45 -4.61
N THR A 154 1.89 -5.01 -4.32
CA THR A 154 1.59 -3.59 -4.11
C THR A 154 2.26 -3.17 -2.81
N ILE A 155 3.10 -2.15 -2.88
CA ILE A 155 3.80 -1.62 -1.71
C ILE A 155 3.34 -0.19 -1.47
N VAL A 156 2.82 0.03 -0.27
CA VAL A 156 2.41 1.34 0.23
C VAL A 156 3.35 1.75 1.35
N TRP A 157 3.98 2.92 1.23
CA TRP A 157 4.68 3.58 2.32
C TRP A 157 3.87 4.79 2.73
N ALA A 158 3.38 4.82 3.97
CA ALA A 158 2.56 5.90 4.47
C ALA A 158 3.17 6.49 5.74
N SER A 159 3.32 7.81 5.79
CA SER A 159 3.76 8.53 6.98
C SER A 159 2.72 9.57 7.38
N PHE A 160 2.31 9.57 8.64
CA PHE A 160 1.33 10.52 9.18
C PHE A 160 1.84 11.19 10.44
N ASN A 161 1.52 12.47 10.63
CA ASN A 161 1.92 13.19 11.83
C ASN A 161 1.09 12.75 13.03
N ASP A 162 -0.23 12.75 12.87
CA ASP A 162 -1.18 12.46 13.94
C ASP A 162 -2.53 12.14 13.32
N VAL A 163 -2.95 10.88 13.38
CA VAL A 163 -4.25 10.47 12.83
C VAL A 163 -5.24 10.37 13.99
N GLN A 164 -6.06 11.42 14.10
CA GLN A 164 -7.07 11.59 15.15
C GLN A 164 -8.38 10.86 14.82
N SER A 165 -8.52 10.35 13.60
CA SER A 165 -9.62 9.48 13.17
C SER A 165 -9.22 8.00 13.26
N ASP A 166 -10.20 7.13 13.01
CA ASP A 166 -9.95 5.70 12.92
C ASP A 166 -9.38 5.42 11.52
N LEU A 167 -8.15 4.91 11.45
CA LEU A 167 -7.50 4.54 10.18
C LEU A 167 -7.86 3.11 9.82
N LEU A 168 -8.58 2.93 8.72
CA LEU A 168 -8.84 1.62 8.13
C LEU A 168 -7.77 1.28 7.09
N VAL A 169 -7.12 0.13 7.23
CA VAL A 169 -6.24 -0.47 6.22
C VAL A 169 -6.93 -1.73 5.73
N ASN A 170 -7.50 -1.67 4.53
CA ASN A 170 -8.15 -2.81 3.88
C ASN A 170 -7.18 -3.46 2.88
N ILE A 171 -6.93 -4.75 3.00
CA ILE A 171 -6.12 -5.52 2.04
C ILE A 171 -7.02 -6.48 1.28
N ASP A 172 -7.02 -6.33 -0.05
CA ASP A 172 -7.80 -7.15 -0.96
C ASP A 172 -6.87 -7.89 -1.94
N ASN A 173 -6.81 -9.22 -1.85
CA ASN A 173 -6.08 -10.07 -2.81
C ASN A 173 -7.01 -10.82 -3.77
N THR A 174 -8.21 -10.31 -4.02
CA THR A 174 -9.04 -10.93 -5.04
C THR A 174 -8.44 -10.74 -6.44
N PRO A 175 -8.42 -11.77 -7.31
CA PRO A 175 -8.73 -13.18 -7.07
C PRO A 175 -7.49 -14.09 -6.85
N PHE A 176 -6.27 -13.55 -6.75
CA PHE A 176 -5.03 -14.33 -6.69
C PHE A 176 -4.23 -14.02 -5.42
N PRO A 177 -3.60 -15.02 -4.78
CA PRO A 177 -2.73 -14.79 -3.63
C PRO A 177 -1.51 -13.96 -4.07
N GLY A 178 -1.58 -12.66 -3.82
CA GLY A 178 -0.46 -11.74 -3.85
C GLY A 178 -0.11 -11.31 -2.43
N GLY A 179 0.98 -10.55 -2.28
CA GLY A 179 1.32 -9.93 -1.00
C GLY A 179 1.08 -8.43 -1.09
N GLY A 180 0.09 -7.91 -0.36
CA GLY A 180 -0.03 -6.48 -0.11
C GLY A 180 0.91 -6.12 1.01
N HIS A 181 1.77 -5.12 0.79
CA HIS A 181 2.73 -4.66 1.79
C HIS A 181 2.44 -3.20 2.16
N VAL A 182 2.02 -2.98 3.41
CA VAL A 182 1.82 -1.63 3.94
C VAL A 182 2.89 -1.34 4.98
N HIS A 183 3.68 -0.30 4.75
CA HIS A 183 4.62 0.25 5.70
C HIS A 183 4.04 1.56 6.23
N LEU A 184 3.57 1.53 7.48
CA LEU A 184 2.93 2.66 8.13
C LEU A 184 3.88 3.28 9.16
N LYS A 185 4.05 4.59 9.12
CA LYS A 185 4.67 5.37 10.18
C LYS A 185 3.68 6.40 10.72
N SER A 186 3.54 6.49 12.02
CA SER A 186 2.73 7.53 12.66
C SER A 186 3.30 7.95 14.00
N ALA A 187 3.05 9.17 14.46
CA ALA A 187 3.39 9.53 15.84
C ALA A 187 2.37 8.92 16.82
N GLU A 188 1.08 9.10 16.57
CA GLU A 188 -0.02 8.57 17.39
C GLU A 188 -1.16 8.12 16.46
N LEU A 189 -1.83 7.03 16.84
CA LEU A 189 -3.03 6.56 16.16
C LEU A 189 -4.14 6.36 17.19
N LYS A 190 -5.27 7.05 16.98
CA LYS A 190 -6.46 6.80 17.81
C LYS A 190 -6.97 5.37 17.61
N SER A 191 -7.23 4.96 16.38
CA SER A 191 -7.56 3.56 16.10
C SER A 191 -6.93 3.13 14.78
N LEU A 192 -6.43 1.90 14.76
CA LEU A 192 -5.95 1.23 13.56
C LEU A 192 -6.75 -0.05 13.37
N VAL A 193 -7.55 -0.10 12.30
CA VAL A 193 -8.27 -1.28 11.89
C VAL A 193 -7.57 -1.83 10.65
N VAL A 194 -7.06 -3.04 10.74
CA VAL A 194 -6.50 -3.77 9.61
C VAL A 194 -7.46 -4.89 9.28
N ASP A 195 -8.11 -4.77 8.13
CA ASP A 195 -9.07 -5.75 7.65
C ASP A 195 -8.54 -6.38 6.37
N GLU A 196 -8.69 -7.70 6.28
CA GLU A 196 -8.33 -8.44 5.09
C GLU A 196 -9.56 -9.19 4.63
N ARG A 197 -9.92 -8.94 3.37
CA ARG A 197 -11.09 -9.59 2.77
C ARG A 197 -10.77 -10.99 2.29
N ILE A 198 -9.75 -11.12 1.43
CA ILE A 198 -9.40 -12.36 0.72
C ILE A 198 -7.89 -12.40 0.41
N GLY A 199 -7.23 -13.55 0.65
CA GLY A 199 -5.89 -13.96 0.18
C GLY A 199 -4.64 -13.50 0.96
N GLY A 200 -4.78 -12.85 2.11
CA GLY A 200 -3.73 -12.55 3.08
C GLY A 200 -2.77 -11.39 2.75
N GLY A 201 -2.23 -10.73 3.78
CA GLY A 201 -1.45 -9.50 3.58
C GLY A 201 -0.43 -9.25 4.68
N THR A 202 0.49 -8.31 4.45
CA THR A 202 1.47 -7.88 5.45
C THR A 202 1.34 -6.39 5.72
N VAL A 203 1.19 -6.04 7.00
CA VAL A 203 1.23 -4.66 7.47
C VAL A 203 2.35 -4.52 8.49
N ASN A 204 3.28 -3.62 8.23
CA ASN A 204 4.35 -3.25 9.13
C ASN A 204 4.11 -1.81 9.58
N ALA A 205 3.74 -1.63 10.84
CA ALA A 205 3.53 -0.32 11.45
C ALA A 205 4.69 0.04 12.38
N ASN A 206 5.06 1.31 12.38
CA ASN A 206 5.97 1.92 13.33
C ASN A 206 5.28 3.16 13.91
N VAL A 207 4.82 3.07 15.16
CA VAL A 207 4.11 4.14 15.84
C VAL A 207 5.00 4.67 16.95
N ASP A 208 5.40 5.94 16.89
CA ASP A 208 6.37 6.48 17.86
C ASP A 208 5.76 6.58 19.29
N GLY A 209 4.44 6.79 19.39
CA GLY A 209 3.67 7.00 20.61
C GLY A 209 2.79 5.80 20.99
N SER A 210 1.47 5.88 20.77
CA SER A 210 0.53 4.82 21.12
C SER A 210 -0.53 4.56 20.05
N VAL A 211 -1.13 3.36 20.10
CA VAL A 211 -2.34 2.99 19.40
C VAL A 211 -3.43 2.76 20.43
N ASP A 212 -4.49 3.58 20.46
CA ASP A 212 -5.53 3.41 21.50
C ASP A 212 -6.31 2.11 21.28
N ASN A 213 -6.68 1.83 20.03
CA ASN A 213 -7.41 0.63 19.66
C ASN A 213 -6.87 0.00 18.37
N LEU A 214 -6.29 -1.20 18.48
CA LEU A 214 -5.79 -1.99 17.36
C LEU A 214 -6.73 -3.16 17.05
N ASP A 215 -7.35 -3.19 15.88
CA ASP A 215 -8.19 -4.30 15.43
C ASP A 215 -7.59 -4.95 14.19
N VAL A 216 -7.16 -6.21 14.27
CA VAL A 216 -6.56 -6.95 13.16
C VAL A 216 -7.43 -8.15 12.82
N LYS A 217 -7.95 -8.18 11.59
CA LYS A 217 -8.86 -9.20 11.09
C LYS A 217 -8.33 -9.88 9.83
N GLY A 218 -8.78 -11.12 9.61
CA GLY A 218 -8.44 -11.88 8.42
C GLY A 218 -7.03 -12.48 8.47
N HIS A 219 -6.49 -12.82 7.31
CA HIS A 219 -5.21 -13.49 7.12
C HIS A 219 -4.03 -12.50 7.05
N VAL A 220 -3.83 -11.70 8.10
CA VAL A 220 -2.81 -10.64 8.11
C VAL A 220 -1.63 -10.98 9.00
N SER A 221 -0.43 -10.76 8.48
CA SER A 221 0.79 -10.61 9.28
C SER A 221 1.00 -9.14 9.61
N PHE A 222 0.71 -8.76 10.86
CA PHE A 222 0.87 -7.41 11.37
C PHE A 222 2.08 -7.34 12.31
N SER A 223 2.97 -6.39 12.08
CA SER A 223 4.10 -6.10 12.98
C SER A 223 4.05 -4.66 13.46
N LEU A 224 4.16 -4.42 14.77
CA LEU A 224 4.29 -3.09 15.36
C LEU A 224 5.68 -2.95 15.99
N ALA A 225 6.54 -2.14 15.35
CA ALA A 225 7.94 -1.99 15.72
C ALA A 225 8.15 -1.16 17.00
N ALA A 226 7.29 -0.17 17.23
CA ALA A 226 7.30 0.70 18.39
C ALA A 226 5.87 1.17 18.74
N GLY A 227 5.72 1.68 19.95
CA GLY A 227 4.50 2.34 20.44
C GLY A 227 3.56 1.40 21.20
N ASP A 228 2.99 1.87 22.32
CA ASP A 228 2.17 1.03 23.20
C ASP A 228 0.75 0.83 22.66
N ILE A 229 0.15 -0.32 22.98
CA ILE A 229 -1.23 -0.63 22.60
C ILE A 229 -2.11 -0.45 23.84
N LYS A 230 -3.17 0.37 23.77
CA LYS A 230 -4.10 0.55 24.91
C LYS A 230 -5.23 -0.48 24.92
N GLY A 231 -5.56 -1.07 23.79
CA GLY A 231 -6.55 -2.14 23.70
C GLY A 231 -6.74 -2.59 22.26
N GLY A 232 -7.55 -3.63 22.06
CA GLY A 232 -7.83 -4.09 20.71
C GLY A 232 -8.30 -5.53 20.58
N SER A 233 -8.38 -5.97 19.32
CA SER A 233 -8.70 -7.33 18.95
C SER A 233 -7.80 -7.86 17.85
N VAL A 234 -7.49 -9.15 17.89
CA VAL A 234 -6.85 -9.89 16.80
C VAL A 234 -7.67 -11.15 16.54
N SER A 235 -8.23 -11.29 15.34
CA SER A 235 -9.07 -12.45 15.01
C SER A 235 -8.74 -12.99 13.62
N SER A 236 -8.64 -14.31 13.52
CA SER A 236 -8.59 -14.98 12.22
C SER A 236 -9.92 -14.92 11.50
N GLY A 237 -9.87 -14.83 10.17
CA GLY A 237 -11.04 -15.07 9.32
C GLY A 237 -11.60 -16.50 9.49
N GLU A 238 -12.78 -16.74 8.88
CA GLU A 238 -13.59 -17.96 9.07
C GLU A 238 -12.88 -19.26 8.61
N ASP A 239 -11.83 -19.15 7.78
CA ASP A 239 -11.21 -20.28 7.09
C ASP A 239 -10.06 -20.99 7.84
N ASN A 240 -9.94 -20.82 9.17
CA ASN A 240 -8.76 -21.22 9.96
C ASN A 240 -7.45 -20.55 9.49
N SER A 241 -7.55 -19.41 8.81
CA SER A 241 -6.40 -18.62 8.39
C SER A 241 -5.65 -18.07 9.61
N LEU A 242 -4.34 -17.90 9.49
CA LEU A 242 -3.52 -17.46 10.61
C LEU A 242 -3.35 -15.92 10.59
N SER A 243 -3.97 -15.19 11.50
CA SER A 243 -3.54 -13.82 11.80
C SER A 243 -2.35 -13.85 12.74
N LEU A 244 -1.32 -13.08 12.45
CA LEU A 244 -0.14 -12.95 13.30
C LEU A 244 0.07 -11.49 13.68
N LEU A 245 0.01 -11.18 14.96
CA LEU A 245 0.48 -9.91 15.53
C LEU A 245 1.86 -10.15 16.16
N ARG A 246 2.87 -9.39 15.75
CA ARG A 246 4.19 -9.36 16.40
C ARG A 246 4.50 -7.95 16.89
N THR A 247 4.78 -7.80 18.17
CA THR A 247 5.22 -6.51 18.71
C THR A 247 6.01 -6.66 20.00
N ASN A 248 7.00 -5.78 20.19
CA ASN A 248 7.71 -5.65 21.46
C ASN A 248 7.03 -4.65 22.41
N SER A 249 5.88 -4.10 22.01
CA SER A 249 5.17 -3.08 22.76
C SER A 249 4.41 -3.63 23.97
N THR A 250 4.11 -2.75 24.92
CA THR A 250 3.26 -3.12 26.06
C THR A 250 1.79 -2.95 25.70
N VAL A 251 0.96 -3.88 26.20
CA VAL A 251 -0.50 -3.76 26.12
C VAL A 251 -1.00 -3.28 27.48
N SER A 252 -1.50 -2.06 27.56
CA SER A 252 -1.88 -1.42 28.84
C SER A 252 -3.34 -1.63 29.25
N GLY A 253 -4.26 -1.81 28.29
CA GLY A 253 -5.63 -2.27 28.53
C GLY A 253 -5.84 -3.69 27.99
N VAL A 254 -7.08 -4.05 27.65
CA VAL A 254 -7.42 -5.44 27.28
C VAL A 254 -7.25 -5.66 25.77
N MET A 255 -6.56 -6.74 25.40
CA MET A 255 -6.50 -7.25 24.04
C MET A 255 -7.21 -8.61 23.95
N THR A 256 -8.17 -8.75 23.03
CA THR A 256 -8.86 -10.01 22.78
C THR A 256 -8.29 -10.71 21.55
N VAL A 257 -7.97 -12.00 21.65
CA VAL A 257 -7.42 -12.78 20.54
C VAL A 257 -8.29 -14.01 20.31
N ASP A 258 -8.83 -14.17 19.10
CA ASP A 258 -9.84 -15.19 18.80
C ASP A 258 -9.50 -16.07 17.57
N GLY A 259 -10.21 -17.18 17.45
CA GLY A 259 -10.12 -18.11 16.33
C GLY A 259 -8.80 -18.87 16.32
N THR A 260 -8.02 -18.74 15.25
CA THR A 260 -6.67 -19.29 15.07
C THR A 260 -5.58 -18.23 15.16
N ALA A 261 -5.92 -17.01 15.58
CA ALA A 261 -4.98 -15.90 15.67
C ALA A 261 -3.86 -16.13 16.68
N GLN A 262 -2.73 -15.50 16.41
CA GLN A 262 -1.48 -15.64 17.13
C GLN A 262 -0.92 -14.26 17.46
N VAL A 263 -0.62 -14.01 18.72
CA VAL A 263 0.03 -12.76 19.14
C VAL A 263 1.34 -13.06 19.87
N ARG A 264 2.38 -12.32 19.52
CA ARG A 264 3.69 -12.32 20.19
C ARG A 264 3.92 -10.94 20.76
N LEU A 265 3.94 -10.86 22.09
CA LEU A 265 3.98 -9.61 22.84
C LEU A 265 5.10 -9.66 23.88
N HIS A 266 5.51 -8.51 24.40
CA HIS A 266 6.40 -8.48 25.56
C HIS A 266 5.76 -9.16 26.80
N SER A 267 4.45 -9.01 26.98
CA SER A 267 3.68 -9.69 28.02
C SER A 267 2.24 -9.97 27.60
N CYS A 268 1.76 -11.17 27.89
CA CYS A 268 0.41 -11.67 27.69
C CYS A 268 -0.52 -11.38 28.88
N ALA A 269 -0.08 -10.60 29.88
CA ALA A 269 -0.85 -10.37 31.12
C ALA A 269 -2.24 -9.76 30.88
N ASN A 270 -2.38 -8.93 29.84
CA ASN A 270 -3.64 -8.27 29.48
C ASN A 270 -4.31 -8.85 28.22
N VAL A 271 -3.94 -10.08 27.85
CA VAL A 271 -4.50 -10.77 26.69
C VAL A 271 -5.53 -11.80 27.11
N SER A 272 -6.72 -11.72 26.52
CA SER A 272 -7.76 -12.73 26.64
C SER A 272 -7.83 -13.54 25.35
N THR A 273 -7.65 -14.86 25.42
CA THR A 273 -7.70 -15.74 24.26
C THR A 273 -8.95 -16.62 24.23
N SER A 274 -9.48 -16.88 23.03
CA SER A 274 -10.58 -17.84 22.80
C SER A 274 -10.32 -18.73 21.58
N GLY A 275 -11.07 -19.84 21.47
CA GLY A 275 -10.90 -20.80 20.38
C GLY A 275 -9.55 -21.53 20.44
N LYS A 276 -8.77 -21.42 19.36
CA LYS A 276 -7.39 -21.95 19.23
C LYS A 276 -6.34 -20.83 19.29
N ALA A 277 -6.75 -19.61 19.68
CA ALA A 277 -5.86 -18.47 19.74
C ALA A 277 -4.72 -18.69 20.73
N LYS A 278 -3.57 -18.09 20.43
CA LYS A 278 -2.38 -18.20 21.27
C LYS A 278 -1.75 -16.84 21.51
N CYS A 279 -1.27 -16.65 22.73
CA CYS A 279 -0.39 -15.57 23.12
C CYS A 279 0.95 -16.16 23.57
N TRP A 280 2.05 -15.59 23.10
CA TRP A 280 3.39 -15.90 23.60
C TRP A 280 4.04 -14.64 24.15
N ASP A 281 4.57 -14.77 25.36
CA ASP A 281 5.54 -13.82 25.89
C ASP A 281 6.84 -13.98 25.08
N GLU A 282 7.18 -12.99 24.27
CA GLU A 282 8.50 -12.90 23.63
C GLU A 282 9.48 -12.48 24.74
N PHE A 283 9.98 -13.48 25.48
CA PHE A 283 11.15 -13.30 26.33
C PHE A 283 12.27 -12.82 25.42
N VAL A 284 12.79 -11.63 25.72
CA VAL A 284 14.03 -11.09 25.18
C VAL A 284 15.17 -12.02 25.64
N ASP A 285 15.30 -13.17 25.01
CA ASP A 285 16.50 -14.00 25.11
C ASP A 285 17.21 -13.85 23.76
N ASP A 286 18.26 -13.03 23.75
CA ASP A 286 19.13 -12.66 22.63
C ASP A 286 19.91 -13.85 22.02
N LYS A 287 19.35 -15.06 22.02
CA LYS A 287 19.96 -16.26 21.44
C LYS A 287 18.93 -17.09 20.69
N GLU A 288 18.83 -16.79 19.40
CA GLU A 288 18.20 -17.64 18.39
C GLU A 288 18.65 -19.11 18.47
N PRO A 289 17.77 -20.04 18.03
CA PRO A 289 18.22 -21.20 17.28
C PRO A 289 17.48 -21.28 15.92
N TRP A 290 17.42 -20.16 15.19
CA TRP A 290 16.93 -20.11 13.81
C TRP A 290 17.89 -19.34 12.90
N GLU A 291 19.16 -19.79 12.86
CA GLU A 291 20.06 -19.51 11.74
C GLU A 291 19.40 -20.01 10.45
N GLY A 292 18.85 -19.09 9.65
CA GLY A 292 18.38 -19.42 8.30
C GLY A 292 17.60 -18.30 7.62
N TYR A 293 16.85 -17.49 8.36
CA TYR A 293 16.21 -16.30 7.83
C TYR A 293 16.33 -15.20 8.89
N PRO A 294 17.13 -14.13 8.65
CA PRO A 294 17.08 -13.00 9.55
C PRO A 294 15.63 -12.51 9.59
N PRO A 295 15.06 -12.19 10.77
CA PRO A 295 13.90 -11.33 10.81
C PRO A 295 14.38 -10.00 10.21
N ARG A 296 14.18 -9.82 8.91
CA ARG A 296 14.29 -8.50 8.30
C ARG A 296 13.12 -7.70 8.83
N PHE A 297 13.26 -7.22 10.06
CA PHE A 297 12.89 -5.85 10.35
C PHE A 297 13.80 -5.04 9.41
N ASP A 298 13.42 -4.94 8.14
CA ASP A 298 14.01 -3.94 7.28
C ASP A 298 13.83 -2.64 8.05
N HIS A 299 14.97 -2.12 8.49
CA HIS A 299 15.05 -0.93 9.29
C HIS A 299 14.18 0.09 8.57
N ILE A 300 13.04 0.48 9.15
CA ILE A 300 12.20 1.57 8.63
C ILE A 300 12.97 2.87 8.92
N SER A 301 14.15 3.01 8.33
CA SER A 301 15.02 4.17 8.42
C SER A 301 14.64 5.08 7.27
N GLY A 302 13.65 5.95 7.52
CA GLY A 302 13.22 7.00 6.60
C GLY A 302 12.19 6.54 5.57
N VAL A 303 10.97 7.10 5.67
CA VAL A 303 9.89 6.93 4.67
C VAL A 303 10.17 7.72 3.38
N SER A 304 11.32 8.39 3.30
CA SER A 304 11.82 9.12 2.13
C SER A 304 12.45 8.14 1.14
N VAL A 305 11.65 7.37 0.41
CA VAL A 305 12.09 6.76 -0.83
C VAL A 305 12.13 7.87 -1.88
N GLN A 306 13.27 8.03 -2.57
CA GLN A 306 13.34 9.00 -3.68
C GLN A 306 12.43 8.53 -4.83
N PRO A 307 11.66 9.43 -5.46
CA PRO A 307 10.93 9.10 -6.67
C PRO A 307 11.90 8.54 -7.73
N ALA A 308 11.51 7.45 -8.38
CA ALA A 308 12.10 6.93 -9.63
C ALA A 308 13.46 6.18 -9.61
N THR A 309 13.93 5.59 -8.49
CA THR A 309 15.23 4.85 -8.51
C THR A 309 15.16 3.36 -8.88
N HIS A 310 13.96 2.78 -9.04
CA HIS A 310 13.83 1.37 -9.46
C HIS A 310 13.50 1.26 -10.95
N GLU A 311 14.55 1.12 -11.78
CA GLU A 311 14.42 0.78 -13.20
C GLU A 311 13.67 -0.55 -13.39
N GLY A 312 12.76 -0.60 -14.37
CA GLY A 312 12.07 -1.82 -14.82
C GLY A 312 10.78 -1.55 -15.60
N THR A 313 10.58 -2.22 -16.72
CA THR A 313 9.29 -2.23 -17.42
C THR A 313 8.40 -3.35 -16.88
N HIS A 314 7.08 -3.14 -16.92
CA HIS A 314 6.10 -4.20 -16.71
C HIS A 314 5.36 -4.44 -18.02
N THR A 315 5.40 -5.67 -18.53
CA THR A 315 4.56 -6.05 -19.68
C THR A 315 3.18 -6.45 -19.17
N CYS A 316 2.12 -5.82 -19.68
CA CYS A 316 0.74 -6.25 -19.45
C CYS A 316 0.44 -7.48 -20.33
N GLU A 317 0.84 -8.69 -19.93
CA GLU A 317 0.54 -9.89 -20.71
C GLU A 317 -0.86 -10.38 -20.39
N TYR A 318 -1.75 -10.45 -21.39
CA TYR A 318 -3.01 -11.18 -21.25
C TYR A 318 -2.76 -12.63 -21.62
N THR A 319 -2.66 -13.52 -20.63
CA THR A 319 -2.71 -14.97 -20.88
C THR A 319 -4.16 -15.40 -21.05
N GLY A 320 -4.83 -14.84 -22.05
CA GLY A 320 -6.12 -15.35 -22.49
C GLY A 320 -5.96 -16.83 -22.82
N SER A 321 -6.63 -17.69 -22.07
CA SER A 321 -6.68 -19.11 -22.38
C SER A 321 -7.34 -19.28 -23.76
N GLY A 322 -6.54 -19.32 -24.82
CA GLY A 322 -6.97 -19.53 -26.21
C GLY A 322 -7.64 -20.89 -26.48
N GLN A 323 -8.11 -21.59 -25.44
CA GLN A 323 -8.82 -22.86 -25.55
C GLN A 323 -10.34 -22.71 -25.75
N SER A 324 -10.94 -21.53 -25.56
CA SER A 324 -12.39 -21.36 -25.81
C SER A 324 -12.72 -21.05 -27.27
N LEU A 325 -11.84 -20.35 -28.01
CA LEU A 325 -12.10 -19.99 -29.40
C LEU A 325 -12.00 -21.20 -30.36
N THR A 326 -11.10 -22.14 -30.10
CA THR A 326 -11.04 -23.41 -30.86
C THR A 326 -12.20 -24.34 -30.53
N ALA A 327 -12.68 -24.36 -29.28
CA ALA A 327 -13.87 -25.13 -28.92
C ALA A 327 -15.15 -24.56 -29.55
N TYR A 328 -15.35 -23.24 -29.55
CA TYR A 328 -16.48 -22.61 -30.22
C TYR A 328 -16.43 -22.76 -31.75
N LEU A 329 -15.25 -22.65 -32.35
CA LEU A 329 -15.09 -22.87 -33.79
C LEU A 329 -15.32 -24.34 -34.17
N ALA A 330 -14.88 -25.30 -33.34
CA ALA A 330 -15.13 -26.73 -33.54
C ALA A 330 -16.62 -27.09 -33.37
N VAL A 331 -17.33 -26.46 -32.42
CA VAL A 331 -18.78 -26.64 -32.25
C VAL A 331 -19.54 -26.03 -33.43
N LEU A 332 -19.16 -24.84 -33.90
CA LEU A 332 -19.77 -24.23 -35.09
C LEU A 332 -19.52 -25.04 -36.38
N LEU A 333 -18.32 -25.61 -36.54
CA LEU A 333 -18.00 -26.52 -37.65
C LEU A 333 -18.76 -27.86 -37.57
N ALA A 334 -18.93 -28.42 -36.37
CA ALA A 334 -19.70 -29.65 -36.17
C ALA A 334 -21.20 -29.43 -36.46
N VAL A 335 -21.75 -28.28 -36.05
CA VAL A 335 -23.13 -27.88 -36.36
C VAL A 335 -23.30 -27.64 -37.87
N ALA A 336 -22.38 -26.92 -38.52
CA ALA A 336 -22.44 -26.70 -39.97
C ALA A 336 -22.35 -28.01 -40.77
N MET A 337 -21.51 -28.96 -40.35
CA MET A 337 -21.41 -30.27 -41.02
C MET A 337 -22.62 -31.18 -40.80
N SER A 338 -23.37 -31.01 -39.70
CA SER A 338 -24.59 -31.79 -39.46
C SER A 338 -25.80 -31.26 -40.24
N PHE A 339 -25.76 -30.02 -40.75
CA PHE A 339 -26.78 -29.47 -41.67
C PHE A 339 -26.50 -29.72 -43.16
N MET A 340 -25.33 -30.27 -43.52
CA MET A 340 -24.98 -30.61 -44.92
C MET A 340 -25.29 -32.07 -45.31
N VAL A 341 -25.85 -32.87 -44.40
CA VAL A 341 -26.30 -34.25 -44.67
C VAL A 341 -27.83 -34.30 -44.63
N VAL A 342 -28.48 -33.65 -45.60
CA VAL A 342 -29.88 -33.89 -46.01
C VAL A 342 -29.95 -33.75 -47.52
#